data_AF-A0A8H4R6D5-F1
#
_entry.id   AF-A0A8H4R6D5-F1
#
_cell.length_a   1.000
_cell.length_b   1.000
_cell.length_c   1.000
_cell.angle_alpha   90.00
_cell.angle_beta   90.00
_cell.angle_gamma   90.00
#
_symmetry.space_group_name_H-M   'P 1'
#
loop_
_entity.id
_entity.type
_entity.pdbx_description
1 polymer ?
#
loop_
_entity_poly.entity_id
_entity_poly.type
_entity_poly.pdbx_seq_one_letter_code
_entity_poly.pdbx_strand_id
1 'polypeptide(L)'
;MPKGAVPASAAELKKEANALYCKKRFNDAEKLYTQIIIQEGRVRTTPEEFMKTIWSNRAACYIELGEYDRAIMDLSLVLGKERPTSTTGVYPKAYYRLALCFLELGYYEESRRYFDDYVKLTGENAFQDPVAKELQDRIAKHPPTAKGDSESKKRPVMYLIKVLTDDINSAGIIKHEQVPASFCVANINPVREQLKEYLATTILKYNDEIFHMRPWRCWNCGQRAASLSHTPTSYLSHIVPTIISFILPVCGKDGPCDKEAEKFMYENLSGLT
;
A
#
# COMPACT_ATOMS: atom_id res chain seq x y z
N MET A 1 -18.60 -40.29 -1.07
CA MET A 1 -18.14 -38.93 -0.71
C MET A 1 -16.69 -38.80 -1.16
N PRO A 2 -16.33 -37.93 -2.10
CA PRO A 2 -14.91 -37.72 -2.42
C PRO A 2 -14.24 -37.11 -1.19
N LYS A 3 -13.10 -37.68 -0.78
CA LYS A 3 -12.26 -37.15 0.30
C LYS A 3 -11.83 -35.73 -0.10
N GLY A 4 -12.39 -34.71 0.56
CA GLY A 4 -11.95 -33.34 0.37
C GLY A 4 -10.45 -33.24 0.64
N ALA A 5 -9.69 -32.70 -0.32
CA ALA A 5 -8.27 -32.52 -0.17
C ALA A 5 -7.99 -31.68 1.09
N VAL A 6 -7.09 -32.16 1.95
CA VAL A 6 -6.60 -31.36 3.07
C VAL A 6 -5.92 -30.13 2.48
N PRO A 7 -6.30 -28.90 2.86
CA PRO A 7 -5.64 -27.71 2.34
C PRO A 7 -4.15 -27.76 2.65
N ALA A 8 -3.31 -27.52 1.64
CA ALA A 8 -1.86 -27.48 1.81
C ALA A 8 -1.47 -26.46 2.89
N SER A 9 -0.45 -26.78 3.68
CA SER A 9 0.03 -25.89 4.74
C SER A 9 0.68 -24.63 4.16
N ALA A 10 0.67 -23.52 4.91
CA ALA A 10 1.30 -22.27 4.50
C ALA A 10 2.80 -22.44 4.16
N ALA A 11 3.50 -23.35 4.84
CA ALA A 11 4.90 -23.67 4.57
C ALA A 11 5.08 -24.37 3.20
N GLU A 12 4.19 -25.30 2.84
CA GLU A 12 4.22 -25.99 1.55
C GLU A 12 3.88 -25.03 0.41
N LEU A 13 2.83 -24.22 0.58
CA LEU A 13 2.45 -23.19 -0.39
C LEU A 13 3.60 -22.18 -0.60
N LYS A 14 4.28 -21.76 0.47
CA LYS A 14 5.45 -20.87 0.37
C LYS A 14 6.57 -21.52 -0.44
N LYS A 15 6.85 -22.80 -0.22
CA LYS A 15 7.87 -23.55 -0.95
C LYS A 15 7.52 -23.63 -2.45
N GLU A 16 6.27 -23.90 -2.77
CA GLU A 16 5.78 -23.94 -4.14
C GLU A 16 5.82 -22.55 -4.82
N ALA A 17 5.37 -21.51 -4.12
CA ALA A 17 5.41 -20.13 -4.59
C ALA A 17 6.85 -19.68 -4.89
N ASN A 18 7.81 -20.01 -4.01
CA ASN A 18 9.24 -19.78 -4.26
C ASN A 18 9.73 -20.53 -5.50
N ALA A 19 9.31 -21.79 -5.70
CA ALA A 19 9.70 -22.56 -6.87
C ALA A 19 9.13 -21.98 -8.18
N LEU A 20 7.90 -21.47 -8.15
CA LEU A 20 7.28 -20.74 -9.27
C LEU A 20 8.01 -19.43 -9.56
N TYR A 21 8.38 -18.67 -8.52
CA TYR A 21 9.17 -17.46 -8.65
C TYR A 21 10.51 -17.73 -9.35
N CYS A 22 11.24 -18.76 -8.92
CA CYS A 22 12.52 -19.15 -9.56
C CYS A 22 12.34 -19.58 -11.03
N LYS A 23 11.15 -20.08 -11.40
CA LYS A 23 10.76 -20.40 -12.79
C LYS A 23 10.22 -19.19 -13.56
N LYS A 24 10.31 -17.98 -13.00
CA LYS A 24 9.77 -16.73 -13.56
C LYS A 24 8.25 -16.76 -13.80
N ARG A 25 7.52 -17.64 -13.11
CA ARG A 25 6.05 -17.72 -13.14
C ARG A 25 5.46 -16.81 -12.07
N PHE A 26 5.70 -15.50 -12.20
CA PHE A 26 5.40 -14.52 -11.16
C PHE A 26 3.90 -14.42 -10.84
N ASN A 27 3.04 -14.44 -11.86
CA ASN A 27 1.58 -14.45 -11.68
C ASN A 27 1.08 -15.67 -10.89
N ASP A 28 1.70 -16.83 -11.06
CA ASP A 28 1.30 -18.04 -10.31
C ASP A 28 1.87 -18.03 -8.89
N ALA A 29 3.10 -17.54 -8.72
CA ALA A 29 3.72 -17.37 -7.41
C ALA A 29 2.94 -16.38 -6.53
N GLU A 30 2.54 -15.24 -7.11
CA GLU A 30 1.74 -14.22 -6.43
C GLU A 30 0.44 -14.81 -5.89
N LYS A 31 -0.30 -15.58 -6.70
CA LYS A 31 -1.57 -16.21 -6.28
C LYS A 31 -1.38 -17.12 -5.07
N LEU A 32 -0.30 -17.89 -5.02
CA LEU A 32 -0.01 -18.75 -3.88
C LEU A 32 0.35 -17.93 -2.63
N TYR A 33 1.12 -16.85 -2.76
CA TYR A 33 1.36 -15.94 -1.63
C TYR A 33 0.07 -15.26 -1.14
N THR A 34 -0.80 -14.84 -2.06
CA THR A 34 -2.12 -14.29 -1.74
C THR A 34 -2.98 -15.32 -1.01
N GLN A 35 -2.96 -16.58 -1.43
CA GLN A 35 -3.65 -17.66 -0.72
C GLN A 35 -3.14 -17.83 0.71
N ILE A 36 -1.81 -17.79 0.92
CA ILE A 36 -1.21 -17.85 2.27
C ILE A 36 -1.69 -16.67 3.11
N ILE A 37 -1.71 -15.45 2.56
CA ILE A 37 -2.16 -14.26 3.29
C ILE A 37 -3.63 -14.39 3.72
N ILE A 38 -4.48 -14.93 2.85
CA ILE A 38 -5.90 -15.15 3.17
C ILE A 38 -6.08 -16.23 4.24
N GLN A 39 -5.31 -17.33 4.15
CA GLN A 39 -5.36 -18.42 5.12
C GLN A 39 -4.88 -17.98 6.50
N GLU A 40 -3.70 -17.36 6.54
CA GLU A 40 -3.01 -17.00 7.79
C GLU A 40 -3.54 -15.70 8.40
N GLY A 41 -4.10 -14.77 7.61
CA GLY A 41 -4.70 -13.54 8.12
C GLY A 41 -5.90 -13.78 9.06
N ARG A 42 -6.45 -15.01 9.06
CA ARG A 42 -7.51 -15.46 9.97
C ARG A 42 -6.98 -16.19 11.20
N VAL A 43 -5.67 -16.50 11.24
CA VAL A 43 -5.02 -17.31 12.26
C VAL A 43 -4.22 -16.40 13.19
N ARG A 44 -4.67 -16.26 14.45
CA ARG A 44 -4.04 -15.35 15.42
C ARG A 44 -2.63 -15.77 15.86
N THR A 45 -2.22 -16.99 15.56
CA THR A 45 -0.94 -17.57 16.03
C THR A 45 0.16 -17.54 14.98
N THR A 46 -0.11 -17.05 13.76
CA THR A 46 0.91 -17.00 12.71
C THR A 46 2.01 -16.01 13.09
N PRO A 47 3.29 -16.42 13.08
CA PRO A 47 4.39 -15.51 13.41
C PRO A 47 4.43 -14.31 12.47
N GLU A 48 4.55 -13.10 13.03
CA GLU A 48 4.59 -11.86 12.25
C GLU A 48 5.72 -11.85 11.21
N GLU A 49 6.91 -12.34 11.58
CA GLU A 49 8.06 -12.43 10.66
C GLU A 49 7.82 -13.40 9.49
N PHE A 50 6.99 -14.43 9.69
CA PHE A 50 6.55 -15.29 8.59
C PHE A 50 5.69 -14.47 7.61
N MET A 51 4.71 -13.72 8.12
CA MET A 51 3.85 -12.88 7.29
C MET A 51 4.63 -11.78 6.55
N LYS A 52 5.58 -11.11 7.22
CA LYS A 52 6.48 -10.15 6.57
C LYS A 52 7.29 -10.77 5.44
N THR A 53 7.75 -12.01 5.61
CA THR A 53 8.42 -12.75 4.54
C THR A 53 7.48 -12.99 3.35
N ILE A 54 6.22 -13.37 3.60
CA ILE A 54 5.22 -13.59 2.55
C ILE A 54 4.91 -12.29 1.79
N TRP A 55 4.63 -11.19 2.48
CA TRP A 55 4.41 -9.88 1.83
C TRP A 55 5.61 -9.43 1.01
N SER A 56 6.82 -9.55 1.57
CA SER A 56 8.04 -9.17 0.86
C SER A 56 8.27 -10.03 -0.40
N ASN A 57 7.97 -11.32 -0.35
CA ASN A 57 8.07 -12.21 -1.51
C ASN A 57 7.00 -11.94 -2.57
N ARG A 58 5.76 -11.63 -2.16
CA ARG A 58 4.70 -11.23 -3.09
C ARG A 58 5.01 -9.89 -3.74
N ALA A 59 5.55 -8.93 -2.98
CA ALA A 59 6.07 -7.67 -3.52
C ALA A 59 7.14 -7.88 -4.59
N ALA A 60 8.03 -8.88 -4.42
CA ALA A 60 8.99 -9.23 -5.45
C ALA A 60 8.31 -9.69 -6.74
N CYS A 61 7.24 -10.50 -6.65
CA CYS A 61 6.45 -10.89 -7.82
C CYS A 61 5.85 -9.66 -8.52
N TYR A 62 5.29 -8.72 -7.75
CA TYR A 62 4.72 -7.50 -8.30
C TYR A 62 5.78 -6.62 -8.99
N ILE A 63 6.98 -6.50 -8.44
CA ILE A 63 8.09 -5.77 -9.08
C ILE A 63 8.43 -6.37 -10.44
N GLU A 64 8.55 -7.70 -10.52
CA GLU A 64 8.85 -8.41 -11.78
C GLU A 64 7.70 -8.29 -12.81
N LEU A 65 6.48 -8.03 -12.35
CA LEU A 65 5.31 -7.77 -13.17
C LEU A 65 5.12 -6.28 -13.53
N GLY A 66 5.97 -5.38 -13.01
CA GLY A 66 5.82 -3.93 -13.19
C GLY A 66 4.69 -3.31 -12.35
N GLU A 67 4.11 -4.05 -11.41
CA GLU A 67 3.02 -3.60 -10.53
C GLU A 67 3.56 -2.92 -9.26
N TYR A 68 4.34 -1.85 -9.43
CA TYR A 68 5.09 -1.21 -8.35
C TYR A 68 4.22 -0.71 -7.18
N ASP A 69 3.00 -0.26 -7.44
CA ASP A 69 2.09 0.20 -6.39
C ASP A 69 1.67 -0.92 -5.44
N ARG A 70 1.39 -2.10 -6.00
CA ARG A 70 1.06 -3.28 -5.20
C ARG A 70 2.26 -3.77 -4.40
N ALA A 71 3.45 -3.69 -4.99
CA ALA A 71 4.69 -3.96 -4.26
C ALA A 71 4.86 -3.00 -3.09
N ILE A 72 4.68 -1.68 -3.29
CA ILE A 72 4.80 -0.68 -2.23
C ILE A 72 3.79 -0.94 -1.09
N MET A 73 2.55 -1.29 -1.41
CA MET A 73 1.57 -1.66 -0.38
C MET A 73 2.05 -2.83 0.49
N ASP A 74 2.51 -3.93 -0.13
CA ASP A 74 3.03 -5.08 0.61
C ASP A 74 4.26 -4.71 1.44
N LEU A 75 5.18 -3.93 0.87
CA LEU A 75 6.39 -3.48 1.55
C LEU A 75 6.07 -2.54 2.71
N SER A 76 5.02 -1.73 2.63
CA SER A 76 4.55 -0.90 3.74
C SER A 76 4.08 -1.73 4.93
N LEU A 77 3.44 -2.89 4.67
CA LEU A 77 3.06 -3.84 5.71
C LEU A 77 4.28 -4.52 6.35
N VAL A 78 5.32 -4.78 5.54
CA VAL A 78 6.58 -5.35 6.03
C VAL A 78 7.27 -4.39 7.02
N LEU A 79 7.35 -3.11 6.67
CA LEU A 79 8.05 -2.13 7.49
C LEU A 79 7.20 -1.60 8.66
N GLY A 80 5.88 -1.60 8.55
CA GLY A 80 4.97 -1.16 9.61
C GLY A 80 5.02 0.35 9.87
N LYS A 81 4.76 0.74 11.13
CA LYS A 81 4.67 2.15 11.54
C LYS A 81 6.03 2.78 11.83
N GLU A 82 6.92 2.03 12.49
CA GLU A 82 8.23 2.49 12.94
C GLU A 82 9.31 1.99 12.00
N ARG A 83 10.25 2.86 11.61
CA ARG A 83 11.32 2.55 10.64
C ARG A 83 12.25 1.46 11.22
N PRO A 84 12.10 0.18 10.83
CA PRO A 84 12.84 -0.90 11.47
C PRO A 84 14.34 -0.78 11.20
N THR A 85 15.14 -1.11 12.21
CA THR A 85 16.61 -1.01 12.19
C THR A 85 17.33 -2.35 12.19
N SER A 86 16.60 -3.48 12.15
CA SER A 86 17.21 -4.81 12.11
C SER A 86 17.97 -5.02 10.81
N THR A 87 19.26 -5.31 10.93
CA THR A 87 20.18 -5.59 9.82
C THR A 87 20.02 -6.99 9.23
N THR A 88 19.24 -7.86 9.90
CA THR A 88 18.98 -9.23 9.46
C THR A 88 17.51 -9.42 9.08
N GLY A 89 17.25 -10.45 8.26
CA GLY A 89 15.91 -10.81 7.85
C GLY A 89 15.39 -10.03 6.64
N VAL A 90 14.13 -9.61 6.70
CA VAL A 90 13.38 -9.12 5.53
C VAL A 90 13.52 -7.60 5.31
N TYR A 91 13.88 -6.83 6.33
CA TYR A 91 13.88 -5.36 6.27
C TYR A 91 14.87 -4.78 5.25
N PRO A 92 16.14 -5.22 5.16
CA PRO A 92 17.03 -4.72 4.11
C PRO A 92 16.45 -4.96 2.71
N LYS A 93 15.91 -6.16 2.44
CA LYS A 93 15.25 -6.46 1.17
C LYS A 93 14.04 -5.55 0.92
N ALA A 94 13.28 -5.22 1.97
CA ALA A 94 12.12 -4.36 1.85
C ALA A 94 12.50 -2.92 1.49
N TYR A 95 13.53 -2.34 2.13
CA TYR A 95 14.03 -1.00 1.78
C TYR A 95 14.59 -0.94 0.36
N TYR A 96 15.39 -1.94 -0.03
CA TYR A 96 15.90 -2.04 -1.41
C TYR A 96 14.75 -2.08 -2.42
N ARG A 97 13.74 -2.93 -2.18
CA ARG A 97 12.57 -3.07 -3.06
C ARG A 97 11.73 -1.79 -3.13
N LEU A 98 11.55 -1.07 -2.03
CA LEU A 98 10.88 0.23 -2.05
C LEU A 98 11.67 1.25 -2.86
N ALA A 99 12.99 1.34 -2.65
CA ALA A 99 13.85 2.24 -3.41
C ALA A 99 13.74 1.98 -4.92
N LEU A 100 13.72 0.71 -5.32
CA LEU A 100 13.47 0.31 -6.71
C LEU A 100 12.07 0.74 -7.18
N CYS A 101 11.00 0.42 -6.44
CA CYS A 101 9.64 0.80 -6.84
C CYS A 101 9.48 2.32 -7.03
N PHE A 102 9.99 3.12 -6.09
CA PHE A 102 9.93 4.58 -6.19
C PHE A 102 10.79 5.11 -7.35
N LEU A 103 11.91 4.45 -7.68
CA LEU A 103 12.70 4.80 -8.86
C LEU A 103 11.89 4.59 -10.14
N GLU A 104 11.26 3.43 -10.30
CA GLU A 104 10.49 3.07 -11.50
C GLU A 104 9.25 3.97 -11.67
N LEU A 105 8.66 4.43 -10.56
CA LEU A 105 7.58 5.40 -10.55
C LEU A 105 8.04 6.87 -10.76
N GLY A 106 9.35 7.12 -10.89
CA GLY A 106 9.90 8.46 -11.10
C GLY A 106 10.03 9.33 -9.84
N TYR A 107 9.81 8.76 -8.66
CA TYR A 107 9.95 9.45 -7.37
C TYR A 107 11.38 9.31 -6.83
N TYR A 108 12.32 10.02 -7.49
CA TYR A 108 13.76 9.88 -7.27
C TYR A 108 14.23 10.27 -5.85
N GLU A 109 13.60 11.27 -5.23
CA GLU A 109 13.92 11.68 -3.85
C GLU A 109 13.58 10.59 -2.84
N GLU A 110 12.40 9.98 -2.97
CA GLU A 110 11.94 8.88 -2.14
C GLU A 110 12.76 7.62 -2.39
N SER A 111 13.09 7.33 -3.65
CA SER A 111 14.01 6.25 -4.01
C SER A 111 15.34 6.39 -3.26
N ARG A 112 15.95 7.58 -3.28
CA ARG A 112 17.17 7.89 -2.51
C ARG A 112 16.99 7.64 -1.02
N ARG A 113 15.89 8.13 -0.43
CA ARG A 113 15.63 7.97 1.02
C ARG A 113 15.56 6.51 1.46
N TYR A 114 14.90 5.64 0.68
CA TYR A 114 14.82 4.22 1.03
C TYR A 114 16.12 3.47 0.70
N PHE A 115 16.86 3.91 -0.32
CA PHE A 115 18.18 3.35 -0.60
C PHE A 115 19.18 3.68 0.52
N ASP A 116 19.13 4.90 1.06
CA ASP A 116 19.93 5.30 2.22
C ASP A 116 19.62 4.44 3.46
N ASP A 117 18.36 4.06 3.67
CA ASP A 117 18.00 3.14 4.75
C ASP A 117 18.54 1.74 4.52
N TYR A 118 18.44 1.24 3.29
CA TYR A 118 19.04 -0.03 2.90
C TYR A 118 20.55 -0.03 3.23
N VAL A 119 21.28 1.01 2.79
CA VAL A 119 22.72 1.16 3.05
C VAL A 119 23.02 1.22 4.55
N LYS A 120 22.22 1.95 5.34
CA LYS A 120 22.39 1.98 6.81
C LYS A 120 22.29 0.60 7.46
N LEU A 121 21.45 -0.28 6.93
CA LEU A 121 21.28 -1.63 7.47
C LEU A 121 22.33 -2.63 7.00
N THR A 122 22.81 -2.49 5.76
CA THR A 122 23.74 -3.46 5.18
C THR A 122 25.21 -3.04 5.27
N GLY A 123 25.49 -1.76 5.56
CA GLY A 123 26.85 -1.23 5.64
C GLY A 123 27.59 -1.36 4.30
N GLU A 124 28.90 -1.65 4.36
CA GLU A 124 29.73 -1.82 3.17
C GLU A 124 29.26 -2.94 2.23
N ASN A 125 28.56 -3.95 2.77
CA ASN A 125 27.99 -5.04 1.97
C ASN A 125 26.95 -4.55 0.96
N ALA A 126 26.33 -3.38 1.20
CA ALA A 126 25.40 -2.76 0.25
C ALA A 126 26.02 -2.58 -1.13
N PHE A 127 27.30 -2.18 -1.16
CA PHE A 127 28.00 -1.80 -2.38
C PHE A 127 28.69 -2.98 -3.07
N GLN A 128 28.75 -4.14 -2.40
CA GLN A 128 29.27 -5.38 -2.96
C GLN A 128 28.21 -6.13 -3.77
N ASP A 129 26.92 -5.90 -3.49
CA ASP A 129 25.81 -6.45 -4.26
C ASP A 129 25.69 -5.71 -5.61
N PRO A 130 25.92 -6.39 -6.76
CA PRO A 130 25.84 -5.76 -8.08
C PRO A 130 24.48 -5.12 -8.36
N VAL A 131 23.41 -5.71 -7.81
CA VAL A 131 22.03 -5.26 -8.02
C VAL A 131 21.74 -3.97 -7.22
N ALA A 132 22.33 -3.84 -6.03
CA ALA A 132 22.28 -2.61 -5.25
C ALA A 132 23.11 -1.49 -5.87
N LYS A 133 24.30 -1.83 -6.40
CA LYS A 133 25.14 -0.88 -7.13
C LYS A 133 24.46 -0.37 -8.39
N GLU A 134 23.83 -1.24 -9.17
CA GLU A 134 23.04 -0.83 -10.34
C GLU A 134 21.92 0.16 -9.95
N LEU A 135 21.19 -0.14 -8.87
CA LEU A 135 20.16 0.77 -8.36
C LEU A 135 20.75 2.13 -7.95
N GLN A 136 21.89 2.15 -7.26
CA GLN A 136 22.60 3.37 -6.90
C GLN A 136 22.99 4.20 -8.14
N ASP A 137 23.54 3.55 -9.16
CA ASP A 137 23.96 4.22 -10.39
C ASP A 137 22.75 4.81 -11.15
N ARG A 138 21.62 4.09 -11.17
CA ARG A 138 20.37 4.58 -11.76
C ARG A 138 19.82 5.78 -10.98
N ILE A 139 19.84 5.72 -9.65
CA ILE A 139 19.46 6.83 -8.79
C ILE A 139 20.35 8.06 -9.03
N ALA A 140 21.66 7.87 -9.17
CA ALA A 140 22.63 8.94 -9.36
C ALA A 140 22.44 9.73 -10.67
N LYS A 141 21.83 9.12 -11.70
CA LYS A 141 21.46 9.80 -12.96
C LYS A 141 20.39 10.89 -12.75
N HIS A 142 19.69 10.85 -11.62
CA HIS A 142 18.70 11.85 -11.23
C HIS A 142 19.24 12.58 -10.00
N PRO A 143 19.96 13.71 -10.14
CA PRO A 143 20.50 14.42 -9.00
C PRO A 143 19.38 15.01 -8.12
N PRO A 144 19.63 15.25 -6.82
CA PRO A 144 18.66 15.88 -5.95
C PRO A 144 18.23 17.24 -6.49
N THR A 145 16.93 17.54 -6.40
CA THR A 145 16.44 18.89 -6.70
C THR A 145 17.06 19.89 -5.71
N ALA A 146 17.37 21.11 -6.19
CA ALA A 146 17.95 22.17 -5.35
C ALA A 146 17.11 22.35 -4.07
N LYS A 147 17.76 22.73 -2.96
CA LYS A 147 17.11 22.96 -1.65
C LYS A 147 16.07 24.09 -1.75
N GLY A 148 14.88 23.79 -2.28
CA GLY A 148 13.70 24.63 -2.10
C GLY A 148 13.32 24.63 -0.61
N ASP A 149 12.68 25.71 -0.19
CA ASP A 149 12.21 25.88 1.19
C ASP A 149 11.45 24.64 1.64
N SER A 150 11.70 24.17 2.87
CA SER A 150 11.12 22.93 3.42
C SER A 150 9.59 22.90 3.33
N GLU A 151 8.96 24.07 3.29
CA GLU A 151 7.52 24.31 3.19
C GLU A 151 6.93 24.01 1.80
N SER A 152 7.76 24.06 0.75
CA SER A 152 7.37 23.76 -0.65
C SER A 152 7.58 22.30 -1.06
N LYS A 153 8.29 21.52 -0.23
CA LYS A 153 8.61 20.13 -0.55
C LYS A 153 7.35 19.28 -0.48
N LYS A 154 7.08 18.55 -1.56
CA LYS A 154 6.02 17.54 -1.61
C LYS A 154 6.62 16.14 -1.52
N ARG A 155 5.81 15.19 -1.08
CA ARG A 155 6.11 13.76 -1.03
C ARG A 155 5.03 12.99 -1.80
N PRO A 156 5.37 11.93 -2.52
CA PRO A 156 4.36 11.05 -3.09
C PRO A 156 3.55 10.40 -1.97
N VAL A 157 2.25 10.31 -2.21
CA VAL A 157 1.31 9.60 -1.36
C VAL A 157 0.45 8.70 -2.23
N MET A 158 0.28 7.45 -1.81
CA MET A 158 -0.69 6.57 -2.45
C MET A 158 -2.08 6.90 -1.93
N TYR A 159 -3.00 7.18 -2.83
CA TYR A 159 -4.43 7.28 -2.52
C TYR A 159 -5.11 5.96 -2.88
N LEU A 160 -5.39 5.16 -1.85
CA LEU A 160 -6.00 3.84 -1.97
C LEU A 160 -7.49 3.94 -1.69
N ILE A 161 -8.31 3.61 -2.68
CA ILE A 161 -9.76 3.60 -2.56
C ILE A 161 -10.24 2.16 -2.38
N LYS A 162 -10.89 1.89 -1.24
CA LYS A 162 -11.48 0.60 -0.90
C LYS A 162 -13.00 0.67 -0.98
N VAL A 163 -13.56 -0.01 -1.96
CA VAL A 163 -15.01 -0.16 -2.09
C VAL A 163 -15.46 -1.26 -1.15
N LEU A 164 -16.30 -0.93 -0.17
CA LEU A 164 -16.72 -1.91 0.84
C LEU A 164 -17.71 -2.95 0.31
N THR A 165 -18.30 -2.70 -0.86
CA THR A 165 -19.16 -3.67 -1.56
C THR A 165 -18.37 -4.59 -2.51
N ASP A 166 -17.07 -4.41 -2.67
CA ASP A 166 -16.22 -5.32 -3.44
C ASP A 166 -15.78 -6.54 -2.61
N ASP A 167 -15.19 -7.53 -3.29
CA ASP A 167 -14.51 -8.63 -2.62
C ASP A 167 -13.52 -8.06 -1.59
N ILE A 168 -13.52 -8.62 -0.38
CA ILE A 168 -12.63 -8.20 0.71
C ILE A 168 -11.15 -8.26 0.33
N ASN A 169 -10.80 -9.12 -0.63
CA ASN A 169 -9.44 -9.28 -1.16
C ASN A 169 -9.16 -8.38 -2.38
N SER A 170 -10.12 -7.54 -2.79
CA SER A 170 -9.91 -6.56 -3.85
C SER A 170 -8.71 -5.69 -3.52
N ALA A 171 -7.80 -5.56 -4.49
CA ALA A 171 -6.66 -4.66 -4.39
C ALA A 171 -7.08 -3.20 -4.15
N GLY A 172 -8.34 -2.85 -4.48
CA GLY A 172 -8.83 -1.48 -4.46
C GLY A 172 -8.38 -0.71 -5.70
N ILE A 173 -8.79 0.55 -5.79
CA ILE A 173 -8.35 1.47 -6.84
C ILE A 173 -7.20 2.29 -6.26
N ILE A 174 -6.11 2.44 -7.01
CA ILE A 174 -4.92 3.18 -6.57
C ILE A 174 -4.78 4.42 -7.44
N LYS A 175 -4.54 5.56 -6.79
CA LYS A 175 -4.21 6.83 -7.40
C LYS A 175 -2.94 7.38 -6.77
N HIS A 176 -2.18 8.15 -7.55
CA HIS A 176 -0.97 8.80 -7.09
C HIS A 176 -1.22 10.27 -6.82
N GLU A 177 -0.76 10.73 -5.66
CA GLU A 177 -0.84 12.13 -5.28
C GLU A 177 0.48 12.63 -4.71
N GLN A 178 0.55 13.95 -4.54
CA GLN A 178 1.65 14.58 -3.84
C GLN A 178 1.14 15.44 -2.70
N VAL A 179 1.61 15.14 -1.50
CA VAL A 179 1.22 15.84 -0.27
C VAL A 179 2.36 16.73 0.22
N PRO A 180 2.10 17.90 0.83
CA PRO A 180 3.13 18.66 1.51
C PRO A 180 3.90 17.79 2.52
N ALA A 181 5.23 17.85 2.50
CA ALA A 181 6.08 17.06 3.38
C ALA A 181 5.80 17.36 4.88
N SER A 182 5.28 18.55 5.18
CA SER A 182 4.82 18.97 6.50
C SER A 182 3.67 18.13 7.04
N PHE A 183 2.88 17.46 6.19
CA PHE A 183 1.82 16.55 6.64
C PHE A 183 2.34 15.16 7.02
N CYS A 184 3.57 14.81 6.60
CA CYS A 184 4.16 13.49 6.84
C CYS A 184 4.96 13.42 8.14
N VAL A 185 4.52 14.13 9.19
CA VAL A 185 5.16 14.17 10.51
C VAL A 185 4.24 13.54 11.56
N ALA A 186 4.81 13.05 12.66
CA ALA A 186 4.04 12.36 13.69
C ALA A 186 3.02 13.28 14.43
N ASN A 187 3.29 14.59 14.51
CA ASN A 187 2.40 15.56 15.17
C ASN A 187 1.70 16.46 14.14
N ILE A 188 0.45 16.12 13.80
CA ILE A 188 -0.32 16.84 12.77
C ILE A 188 -1.09 18.05 13.31
N ASN A 189 -1.16 18.24 14.64
CA ASN A 189 -2.00 19.27 15.26
C ASN A 189 -1.87 20.67 14.63
N PRO A 190 -0.68 21.20 14.32
CA PRO A 190 -0.56 22.54 13.74
C PRO A 190 -1.14 22.65 12.32
N VAL A 191 -1.38 21.53 11.62
CA VAL A 191 -1.82 21.49 10.22
C VAL A 191 -3.13 20.71 10.03
N ARG A 192 -3.85 20.39 11.10
CA ARG A 192 -5.02 19.48 11.04
C ARG A 192 -6.13 19.96 10.12
N GLU A 193 -6.46 21.25 10.13
CA GLU A 193 -7.49 21.80 9.25
C GLU A 193 -7.04 21.82 7.78
N GLN A 194 -5.77 22.15 7.52
CA GLN A 194 -5.19 22.06 6.17
C GLN A 194 -5.20 20.63 5.64
N LEU A 195 -4.97 19.64 6.51
CA LEU A 195 -5.06 18.23 6.13
C LEU A 195 -6.50 17.83 5.79
N LYS A 196 -7.50 18.25 6.58
CA LYS A 196 -8.91 17.97 6.26
C LYS A 196 -9.30 18.55 4.90
N GLU A 197 -8.89 19.77 4.61
CA GLU A 197 -9.12 20.41 3.31
C GLU A 197 -8.41 19.67 2.18
N TYR A 198 -7.16 19.25 2.37
CA TYR A 198 -6.43 18.44 1.41
C TYR A 198 -7.13 17.09 1.12
N LEU A 199 -7.62 16.41 2.16
CA LEU A 199 -8.36 15.16 2.01
C LEU A 199 -9.68 15.37 1.24
N ALA A 200 -10.43 16.43 1.56
CA ALA A 200 -11.68 16.75 0.86
C ALA A 200 -11.44 17.07 -0.61
N THR A 201 -10.42 17.88 -0.92
CA THR A 201 -10.06 18.22 -2.31
C THR A 201 -9.56 17.00 -3.09
N THR A 202 -8.80 16.10 -2.45
CA THR A 202 -8.36 14.84 -3.05
C THR A 202 -9.55 13.94 -3.42
N ILE A 203 -10.55 13.82 -2.53
CA ILE A 203 -11.78 13.08 -2.83
C ILE A 203 -12.49 13.69 -4.04
N LEU A 204 -12.72 15.01 -4.02
CA LEU A 204 -13.42 15.70 -5.10
C LEU A 204 -12.72 15.52 -6.46
N LYS A 205 -11.39 15.53 -6.48
CA LYS A 205 -10.58 15.34 -7.69
C LYS A 205 -10.86 13.99 -8.38
N TYR A 206 -11.00 12.92 -7.61
CA TYR A 206 -11.15 11.56 -8.16
C TYR A 206 -12.58 11.02 -8.14
N ASN A 207 -13.50 11.67 -7.41
CA ASN A 207 -14.87 11.17 -7.23
C ASN A 207 -15.58 10.92 -8.57
N ASP A 208 -15.50 11.86 -9.50
CA ASP A 208 -16.17 11.73 -10.80
C ASP A 208 -15.62 10.55 -11.61
N GLU A 209 -14.30 10.43 -11.68
CA GLU A 209 -13.64 9.32 -12.37
C GLU A 209 -14.08 7.97 -11.77
N ILE A 210 -14.00 7.83 -10.44
CA ILE A 210 -14.35 6.60 -9.72
C ILE A 210 -15.83 6.26 -9.94
N PHE A 211 -16.72 7.25 -9.83
CA PHE A 211 -18.15 7.04 -10.02
C PHE A 211 -18.49 6.55 -11.44
N HIS A 212 -17.73 6.95 -12.45
CA HIS A 212 -17.94 6.54 -13.83
C HIS A 212 -17.21 5.26 -14.25
N MET A 213 -16.37 4.67 -13.39
CA MET A 213 -15.67 3.41 -13.71
C MET A 213 -16.61 2.24 -13.98
N ARG A 214 -17.77 2.20 -13.32
CA ARG A 214 -18.78 1.14 -13.47
C ARG A 214 -20.15 1.59 -12.94
N PRO A 215 -21.26 0.96 -13.36
CA PRO A 215 -22.55 1.21 -12.74
C PRO A 215 -22.55 0.72 -11.28
N TRP A 216 -22.90 1.64 -10.38
CA TRP A 216 -22.95 1.36 -8.95
C TRP A 216 -24.37 1.07 -8.47
N ARG A 217 -24.48 0.19 -7.47
CA ARG A 217 -25.72 -0.04 -6.73
C ARG A 217 -25.55 0.45 -5.30
N CYS A 218 -26.58 1.11 -4.79
CA CYS A 218 -26.65 1.56 -3.41
C CYS A 218 -26.41 0.37 -2.49
N TRP A 219 -25.44 0.51 -1.59
CA TRP A 219 -25.03 -0.55 -0.68
C TRP A 219 -26.16 -1.03 0.23
N ASN A 220 -27.09 -0.12 0.59
CA ASN A 220 -28.18 -0.39 1.52
C ASN A 220 -29.46 -0.85 0.81
N CYS A 221 -29.98 -0.05 -0.14
CA CYS A 221 -31.27 -0.35 -0.79
C CYS A 221 -31.19 -1.06 -2.14
N GLY A 222 -29.99 -1.27 -2.70
CA GLY A 222 -29.78 -1.95 -3.99
C GLY A 222 -30.19 -1.19 -5.25
N GLN A 223 -30.83 -0.02 -5.13
CA GLN A 223 -31.15 0.88 -6.25
C GLN A 223 -29.88 1.41 -6.92
N ARG A 224 -30.02 2.05 -8.10
CA ARG A 224 -28.87 2.71 -8.75
C ARG A 224 -28.29 3.76 -7.79
N ALA A 225 -26.99 3.72 -7.57
CA ALA A 225 -26.34 4.76 -6.79
C ALA A 225 -26.24 6.05 -7.61
N ALA A 226 -26.39 7.18 -6.92
CA ALA A 226 -26.26 8.53 -7.49
C ALA A 226 -25.05 9.28 -6.92
N SER A 227 -24.42 8.74 -5.87
CA SER A 227 -23.24 9.32 -5.24
C SER A 227 -22.39 8.21 -4.60
N LEU A 228 -21.17 8.56 -4.21
CA LEU A 228 -20.29 7.77 -3.36
C LEU A 228 -20.17 8.46 -2.01
N SER A 229 -20.37 7.71 -0.94
CA SER A 229 -20.09 8.15 0.43
C SER A 229 -18.64 7.78 0.76
N HIS A 230 -17.82 8.77 1.14
CA HIS A 230 -16.39 8.63 1.37
C HIS A 230 -16.04 8.79 2.85
N THR A 231 -15.17 7.91 3.36
CA THR A 231 -14.56 8.06 4.68
C THR A 231 -13.03 7.96 4.52
N PRO A 232 -12.34 9.11 4.35
CA PRO A 232 -10.90 9.12 4.22
C PRO A 232 -10.20 8.99 5.58
N THR A 233 -9.16 8.18 5.61
CA THR A 233 -8.20 8.06 6.72
C THR A 233 -6.79 8.29 6.17
N SER A 234 -5.99 9.06 6.90
CA SER A 234 -4.63 9.40 6.48
C SER A 234 -3.58 8.72 7.35
N TYR A 235 -2.62 8.05 6.72
CA TYR A 235 -1.47 7.40 7.35
C TYR A 235 -0.17 8.07 6.87
N LEU A 236 -0.14 9.40 6.90
CA LEU A 236 0.95 10.19 6.29
C LEU A 236 2.26 10.14 7.10
N SER A 237 2.17 9.84 8.40
CA SER A 237 3.32 9.67 9.28
C SER A 237 3.96 8.28 9.19
N HIS A 238 3.31 7.32 8.52
CA HIS A 238 3.90 6.01 8.29
C HIS A 238 5.11 6.10 7.35
N ILE A 239 5.93 5.05 7.34
CA ILE A 239 7.12 4.97 6.51
C ILE A 239 6.79 5.23 5.03
N VAL A 240 5.70 4.64 4.56
CA VAL A 240 5.10 4.93 3.25
C VAL A 240 3.83 5.75 3.48
N PRO A 241 3.82 7.05 3.15
CA PRO A 241 2.63 7.89 3.27
C PRO A 241 1.49 7.33 2.41
N THR A 242 0.34 7.10 3.03
CA THR A 242 -0.85 6.56 2.35
C THR A 242 -2.10 7.30 2.83
N ILE A 243 -3.05 7.52 1.93
CA ILE A 243 -4.42 7.92 2.24
C ILE A 243 -5.32 6.76 1.83
N ILE A 244 -6.17 6.29 2.73
CA ILE A 244 -7.15 5.25 2.43
C ILE A 244 -8.53 5.89 2.47
N SER A 245 -9.28 5.83 1.37
CA SER A 245 -10.70 6.18 1.37
C SER A 245 -11.52 4.92 1.26
N PHE A 246 -12.29 4.63 2.30
CA PHE A 246 -13.37 3.66 2.18
C PHE A 246 -14.54 4.32 1.45
N ILE A 247 -15.21 3.58 0.57
CA ILE A 247 -16.36 4.07 -0.17
C ILE A 247 -17.53 3.12 -0.13
N LEU A 248 -18.73 3.70 0.01
CA LEU A 248 -20.01 3.03 -0.14
C LEU A 248 -20.83 3.78 -1.19
N PRO A 249 -21.29 3.14 -2.27
CA PRO A 249 -22.20 3.79 -3.21
C PRO A 249 -23.58 3.99 -2.57
N VAL A 250 -24.19 5.16 -2.74
CA VAL A 250 -25.47 5.52 -2.12
C VAL A 250 -26.46 6.05 -3.16
N CYS A 251 -27.75 5.80 -2.95
CA CYS A 251 -28.81 6.20 -3.89
C CYS A 251 -29.04 7.72 -3.95
N GLY A 252 -28.54 8.48 -2.98
CA GLY A 252 -28.58 9.94 -2.96
C GLY A 252 -27.76 10.47 -1.79
N LYS A 253 -27.18 11.66 -1.98
CA LYS A 253 -26.40 12.35 -0.95
C LYS A 253 -27.31 12.89 0.15
N ASP A 254 -26.86 12.86 1.40
CA ASP A 254 -27.57 13.35 2.59
C ASP A 254 -28.93 12.63 2.88
N GLY A 255 -29.22 11.56 2.13
CA GLY A 255 -30.41 10.73 2.28
C GLY A 255 -30.24 9.63 3.34
N PRO A 256 -31.29 8.83 3.59
CA PRO A 256 -31.25 7.78 4.61
C PRO A 256 -30.11 6.76 4.40
N CYS A 257 -29.87 6.35 3.15
CA CYS A 257 -28.80 5.39 2.84
C CYS A 257 -27.39 5.96 3.02
N ASP A 258 -27.23 7.29 2.91
CA ASP A 258 -25.95 7.98 3.13
C ASP A 258 -25.66 8.14 4.63
N LYS A 259 -26.67 8.55 5.41
CA LYS A 259 -26.56 8.60 6.88
C LYS A 259 -26.26 7.23 7.50
N GLU A 260 -26.87 6.17 6.98
CA GLU A 260 -26.52 4.81 7.38
C GLU A 260 -25.11 4.41 6.93
N ALA A 261 -24.62 4.90 5.79
CA ALA A 261 -23.25 4.66 5.34
C ALA A 261 -22.26 5.29 6.32
N GLU A 262 -22.47 6.56 6.68
CA GLU A 262 -21.66 7.29 7.67
C GLU A 262 -21.63 6.55 9.01
N LYS A 263 -22.80 6.10 9.50
CA LYS A 263 -22.90 5.33 10.74
C LYS A 263 -22.15 3.99 10.64
N PHE A 264 -22.37 3.23 9.57
CA PHE A 264 -21.68 1.96 9.35
C PHE A 264 -20.16 2.15 9.31
N MET A 265 -19.69 3.17 8.60
CA MET A 265 -18.26 3.50 8.50
C MET A 265 -17.70 3.90 9.87
N TYR A 266 -18.42 4.73 10.63
CA TYR A 266 -18.02 5.10 11.98
C TYR A 266 -17.91 3.88 12.90
N GLU A 267 -18.89 2.98 12.91
CA GLU A 267 -18.90 1.80 13.78
C GLU A 267 -17.82 0.77 13.41
N ASN A 268 -17.53 0.59 12.12
CA ASN A 268 -16.64 -0.48 11.63
C ASN A 268 -15.20 -0.02 11.37
N LEU A 269 -14.95 1.29 11.23
CA LEU A 269 -13.64 1.84 10.88
C LEU A 269 -13.03 2.75 11.95
N SER A 270 -13.78 3.18 12.96
CA SER A 270 -13.25 4.02 14.07
C SER A 270 -12.16 3.35 14.90
N GLY A 271 -12.04 2.02 14.86
CA GLY A 271 -10.92 1.28 15.47
C GLY A 271 -9.64 1.22 14.61
N LEU A 272 -9.68 1.74 13.38
CA LEU A 272 -8.57 1.73 12.41
C LEU A 272 -7.94 3.12 12.19
N THR A 273 -8.52 4.17 12.78
CA THR A 273 -8.09 5.58 12.71
C THR A 273 -7.19 5.97 13.87
#